data_AF-A0A5N6KMC8-F1
#
_entry.id   AF-A0A5N6KMC8-F1
#
_cell.length_a   1.000
_cell.length_b   1.000
_cell.length_c   1.000
_cell.angle_alpha   90.00
_cell.angle_beta   90.00
_cell.angle_gamma   90.00
#
_symmetry.space_group_name_H-M   'P 1'
#
loop_
_entity.id
_entity.type
_entity.pdbx_description
1 polymer ?
#
loop_
_entity_poly.entity_id
_entity_poly.type
_entity_poly.pdbx_seq_one_letter_code
_entity_poly.pdbx_strand_id
1 'polypeptide(L)'
;MVCRYLLIDSRPRKVTLALPSTLPSPLLSTILDTIFTNFQAPNISLHSAPALTTVAAGLRAAVTVDIGWNETIVTGIYEFREVLSRRSIRATKLLGQEMRKLLANSFDPKILQQDSPDGQTNVALEEFISFEECEEIVNRLAWCKPSANSTFKTRPESGLAPLQEEDELRANMRSLNISADTSSDAVATIPLRSTLPPRTLTLPFSKLAQPCEEALLATHLPTSELDDEELPIHLLLYQTLLRLPVDLRSVCMSRIVFVGGGSNILGLKARILDELNTLIDERGWDPVQGKAVSQYRNNPKLTRPRRSSSSPTEIPSSPSDTLSSPVSPTTPRPPAHIPAGHRSPEPDSIASTINAKSGKNDTQEERGTVRAVTSLGVWSGASLLSQLKIPAVSSVDREVWMQHGMAGANRNAEVSVVAGAGGRSSMGPGAFKSGIGERGSWTLGLWGS
;
A
#
# COMPACT_ATOMS: atom_id res chain seq x y z
N MET A 1 9.13 20.55 -24.21
CA MET A 1 8.25 20.71 -23.03
C MET A 1 9.01 21.28 -21.84
N VAL A 2 10.05 20.60 -21.31
CA VAL A 2 10.79 21.05 -20.10
C VAL A 2 11.43 22.45 -20.20
N CYS A 3 12.13 22.79 -21.29
CA CYS A 3 12.77 24.11 -21.44
C CYS A 3 11.78 25.28 -21.51
N ARG A 4 10.54 25.03 -21.96
CA ARG A 4 9.48 26.06 -22.06
C ARG A 4 8.93 26.45 -20.68
N TYR A 5 8.90 25.52 -19.73
CA TYR A 5 8.36 25.74 -18.40
C TYR A 5 9.42 26.06 -17.35
N LEU A 6 10.65 25.57 -17.50
CA LEU A 6 11.72 25.79 -16.52
C LEU A 6 12.70 26.90 -16.90
N LEU A 7 12.68 27.41 -18.15
CA LEU A 7 13.58 28.48 -18.62
C LEU A 7 15.08 28.23 -18.31
N ILE A 8 15.50 26.97 -18.26
CA ILE A 8 16.88 26.56 -17.98
C ILE A 8 17.49 25.79 -19.15
N ASP A 9 18.82 25.94 -19.32
CA ASP A 9 19.59 25.03 -20.16
C ASP A 9 19.74 23.68 -19.45
N SER A 10 19.38 22.61 -20.15
CA SER A 10 19.35 21.23 -19.64
C SER A 10 20.67 20.50 -19.81
N ARG A 11 21.54 20.94 -20.73
CA ARG A 11 22.77 20.22 -21.11
C ARG A 11 23.79 20.03 -19.98
N PRO A 12 24.06 21.01 -19.08
CA PRO A 12 25.07 20.82 -18.03
C PRO A 12 24.50 20.24 -16.73
N ARG A 13 23.20 19.88 -16.65
CA ARG A 13 22.53 19.60 -15.37
C ARG A 13 22.22 18.12 -15.18
N LYS A 14 22.55 17.61 -13.99
CA LYS A 14 22.08 16.30 -13.54
C LYS A 14 20.56 16.31 -13.40
N VAL A 15 19.91 15.23 -13.83
CA VAL A 15 18.45 15.10 -13.78
C VAL A 15 18.08 14.04 -12.74
N THR A 16 17.13 14.37 -11.86
CA THR A 16 16.57 13.43 -10.88
C THR A 16 15.18 13.04 -11.34
N LEU A 17 14.93 11.75 -11.52
CA LEU A 17 13.61 11.23 -11.87
C LEU A 17 12.98 10.57 -10.65
N ALA A 18 11.80 11.05 -10.27
CA ALA A 18 10.95 10.40 -9.29
C ALA A 18 9.95 9.50 -10.02
N LEU A 19 10.09 8.19 -9.85
CA LEU A 19 9.36 7.19 -10.63
C LEU A 19 8.52 6.30 -9.73
N PRO A 20 7.33 5.87 -10.18
CA PRO A 20 6.63 4.78 -9.52
C PRO A 20 7.44 3.49 -9.67
N SER A 21 7.41 2.65 -8.65
CA SER A 21 8.15 1.39 -8.60
C SER A 21 7.68 0.38 -9.63
N THR A 22 6.45 0.53 -10.13
CA THR A 22 5.80 -0.33 -11.11
C THR A 22 5.96 0.14 -12.56
N LEU A 23 6.82 1.14 -12.80
CA LEU A 23 7.00 1.69 -14.15
C LEU A 23 7.55 0.62 -15.12
N PRO A 24 6.86 0.33 -16.24
CA PRO A 24 7.34 -0.66 -17.20
C PRO A 24 8.68 -0.28 -17.82
N SER A 25 9.57 -1.27 -17.97
CA SER A 25 10.91 -1.05 -18.52
C SER A 25 10.94 -0.44 -19.93
N PRO A 26 10.01 -0.74 -20.87
CA PRO A 26 10.03 -0.08 -22.18
C PRO A 26 9.72 1.42 -22.09
N LEU A 27 8.84 1.80 -21.15
CA LEU A 27 8.51 3.20 -20.91
C LEU A 27 9.68 3.93 -20.25
N LEU A 28 10.34 3.28 -19.28
CA LEU A 28 11.57 3.82 -18.69
C LEU A 28 12.67 4.02 -19.74
N SER A 29 12.91 3.04 -20.62
CA SER A 29 13.88 3.18 -21.72
C SER A 29 13.57 4.39 -22.57
N THR A 30 12.32 4.55 -22.99
CA THR A 30 11.90 5.66 -23.83
C THR A 30 12.12 7.01 -23.14
N ILE A 31 11.85 7.10 -21.83
CA ILE A 31 12.10 8.30 -21.03
C ILE A 31 13.61 8.60 -20.98
N LEU A 32 14.44 7.61 -20.66
CA LEU A 32 15.89 7.76 -20.57
C LEU A 32 16.51 8.13 -21.92
N ASP A 33 16.13 7.45 -23.00
CA ASP A 33 16.55 7.75 -24.37
C ASP A 33 16.20 9.18 -24.77
N THR A 34 14.97 9.61 -24.46
CA THR A 34 14.51 10.98 -24.72
C THR A 34 15.34 12.00 -23.94
N ILE A 35 15.65 11.74 -22.66
CA ILE A 35 16.43 12.65 -21.82
C ILE A 35 17.90 12.71 -22.26
N PHE A 36 18.54 11.58 -22.50
CA PHE A 36 19.94 11.54 -22.93
C PHE A 36 20.15 12.07 -24.35
N THR A 37 19.20 11.85 -25.26
CA THR A 37 19.34 12.28 -26.66
C THR A 37 18.95 13.75 -26.84
N ASN A 38 17.77 14.14 -26.36
CA ASN A 38 17.21 15.47 -26.63
C ASN A 38 17.66 16.52 -25.62
N PHE A 39 17.75 16.15 -24.34
CA PHE A 39 18.15 17.08 -23.28
C PHE A 39 19.65 17.02 -22.96
N GLN A 40 20.34 16.00 -23.48
CA GLN A 40 21.78 15.84 -23.36
C GLN A 40 22.30 15.84 -21.92
N ALA A 41 21.45 15.43 -20.97
CA ALA A 41 21.81 15.40 -19.55
C ALA A 41 23.02 14.48 -19.33
N PRO A 42 24.05 14.90 -18.56
CA PRO A 42 25.25 14.10 -18.35
C PRO A 42 24.97 12.85 -17.51
N ASN A 43 24.05 12.94 -16.55
CA ASN A 43 23.70 11.88 -15.62
C ASN A 43 22.22 11.98 -15.22
N ILE A 44 21.57 10.82 -15.07
CA ILE A 44 20.21 10.68 -14.57
C ILE A 44 20.21 9.81 -13.30
N SER A 45 19.61 10.30 -12.23
CA SER A 45 19.41 9.59 -10.97
C SER A 45 17.95 9.19 -10.80
N LEU A 46 17.66 7.90 -10.62
CA LEU A 46 16.31 7.39 -10.45
C LEU A 46 16.01 7.16 -8.96
N HIS A 47 14.86 7.65 -8.52
CA HIS A 47 14.38 7.48 -7.15
C HIS A 47 12.94 7.00 -7.14
N SER A 48 12.63 6.16 -6.16
CA SER A 48 11.27 5.70 -5.89
C SER A 48 10.42 6.88 -5.40
N ALA A 49 9.30 7.13 -6.08
CA ALA A 49 8.33 8.15 -5.66
C ALA A 49 7.83 7.94 -4.21
N PRO A 50 7.41 6.74 -3.77
CA PRO A 50 6.98 6.56 -2.39
C PRO A 50 8.13 6.73 -1.38
N ALA A 51 9.37 6.36 -1.72
CA ALA A 51 10.53 6.63 -0.88
C ALA A 51 10.78 8.14 -0.71
N LEU A 52 10.70 8.91 -1.80
CA LEU A 52 10.82 10.36 -1.77
C LEU A 52 9.69 11.03 -0.97
N THR A 53 8.46 10.52 -1.08
CA THR A 53 7.33 10.97 -0.25
C THR A 53 7.60 10.77 1.24
N THR A 54 8.24 9.66 1.61
CA THR A 54 8.61 9.33 3.00
C THR A 54 9.69 10.29 3.51
N VAL A 55 10.70 10.59 2.67
CA VAL A 55 11.71 11.63 2.95
C VAL A 55 11.06 13.00 3.17
N ALA A 56 10.11 13.38 2.31
CA ALA A 56 9.39 14.64 2.40
C ALA A 56 8.47 14.75 3.62
N ALA A 57 8.13 13.63 4.25
CA ALA A 57 7.42 13.58 5.53
C ALA A 57 8.38 13.65 6.74
N GLY A 58 9.70 13.69 6.53
CA GLY A 58 10.70 13.62 7.60
C GLY A 58 10.81 12.25 8.26
N LEU A 59 10.38 11.19 7.57
CA LEU A 59 10.32 9.83 8.09
C LEU A 59 11.38 8.93 7.44
N ARG A 60 11.77 7.86 8.13
CA ARG A 60 12.65 6.80 7.60
C ARG A 60 11.88 5.55 7.14
N ALA A 61 10.73 5.32 7.76
CA ALA A 61 9.83 4.20 7.50
C ALA A 61 8.39 4.71 7.58
N ALA A 62 7.53 4.26 6.68
CA ALA A 62 6.15 4.68 6.54
C ALA A 62 5.37 3.71 5.65
N VAL A 63 4.05 3.76 5.69
CA VAL A 63 3.22 3.24 4.59
C VAL A 63 2.67 4.41 3.81
N THR A 64 2.98 4.48 2.53
CA THR A 64 2.47 5.51 1.63
C THR A 64 1.25 4.99 0.88
N VAL A 65 0.15 5.74 0.93
CA VAL A 65 -1.08 5.49 0.16
C VAL A 65 -1.16 6.56 -0.91
N ASP A 66 -0.78 6.21 -2.14
CA ASP A 66 -0.83 7.09 -3.30
C ASP A 66 -2.14 6.89 -4.06
N ILE A 67 -3.06 7.85 -3.90
CA ILE A 67 -4.37 7.85 -4.57
C ILE A 67 -4.22 8.63 -5.88
N GLY A 68 -3.77 7.92 -6.92
CA GLY A 68 -3.50 8.46 -8.23
C GLY A 68 -4.75 8.60 -9.10
N TRP A 69 -4.52 8.86 -10.39
CA TRP A 69 -5.60 8.99 -11.37
C TRP A 69 -6.17 7.63 -11.78
N ASN A 70 -5.29 6.71 -12.22
CA ASN A 70 -5.70 5.41 -12.74
C ASN A 70 -5.74 4.31 -11.67
N GLU A 71 -4.96 4.46 -10.61
CA GLU A 71 -4.81 3.44 -9.57
C GLU A 71 -4.49 4.06 -8.21
N THR A 72 -4.78 3.31 -7.15
CA THR A 72 -4.29 3.57 -5.79
C THR A 72 -3.20 2.56 -5.46
N ILE A 73 -2.02 3.04 -5.07
CA ILE A 73 -0.88 2.20 -4.70
C ILE A 73 -0.59 2.36 -3.21
N VAL A 74 -0.46 1.25 -2.49
CA VAL A 74 -0.05 1.24 -1.08
C VAL A 74 1.32 0.56 -0.98
N THR A 75 2.32 1.33 -0.55
CA THR A 75 3.71 0.87 -0.44
C THR A 75 4.19 0.97 1.00
N GLY A 76 4.65 -0.14 1.56
CA GLY A 76 5.37 -0.17 2.83
C GLY A 76 6.85 0.10 2.64
N ILE A 77 7.37 1.09 3.36
CA ILE A 77 8.75 1.56 3.27
C ILE A 77 9.41 1.40 4.63
N TYR A 78 10.61 0.84 4.62
CA TYR A 78 11.46 0.75 5.79
C TYR A 78 12.88 1.16 5.41
N GLU A 79 13.48 2.08 6.16
CA GLU A 79 14.84 2.56 5.91
C GLU A 79 15.04 3.05 4.46
N PHE A 80 14.06 3.82 3.97
CA PHE A 80 13.98 4.36 2.60
C PHE A 80 13.95 3.30 1.48
N ARG A 81 13.75 2.02 1.81
CA ARG A 81 13.58 0.93 0.86
C ARG A 81 12.13 0.47 0.85
N GLU A 82 11.64 0.17 -0.34
CA GLU A 82 10.33 -0.47 -0.49
C GLU A 82 10.42 -1.92 -0.08
N VAL A 83 9.51 -2.33 0.80
CA VAL A 83 9.42 -3.70 1.32
C VAL A 83 8.29 -4.45 0.64
N LEU A 84 7.16 -3.78 0.46
CA LEU A 84 5.96 -4.35 -0.15
C LEU A 84 5.20 -3.25 -0.88
N SER A 85 4.66 -3.56 -2.04
CA SER A 85 3.75 -2.68 -2.79
C SER A 85 2.53 -3.49 -3.24
N ARG A 86 1.34 -2.91 -3.10
CA ARG A 86 0.08 -3.44 -3.61
C ARG A 86 -0.69 -2.32 -4.30
N ARG A 87 -1.52 -2.67 -5.26
CA ARG A 87 -2.31 -1.72 -6.05
C ARG A 87 -3.79 -2.07 -6.02
N SER A 88 -4.62 -1.10 -6.35
CA SER A 88 -5.97 -1.30 -6.82
C SER A 88 -6.28 -0.32 -7.95
N ILE A 89 -7.12 -0.73 -8.89
CA ILE A 89 -7.62 0.15 -9.96
C ILE A 89 -8.61 1.21 -9.44
N ARG A 90 -9.05 1.14 -8.17
CA ARG A 90 -9.91 2.14 -7.54
C ARG A 90 -9.14 3.42 -7.29
N ALA A 91 -9.46 4.46 -8.06
CA ALA A 91 -8.73 5.72 -8.10
C ALA A 91 -9.62 6.88 -8.55
N THR A 92 -9.05 8.07 -8.77
CA THR A 92 -9.88 9.24 -9.10
C THR A 92 -10.54 9.18 -10.47
N LYS A 93 -10.02 8.37 -11.42
CA LYS A 93 -10.70 8.10 -12.68
C LYS A 93 -12.06 7.43 -12.47
N LEU A 94 -12.11 6.41 -11.62
CA LEU A 94 -13.36 5.73 -11.26
C LEU A 94 -14.30 6.68 -10.50
N LEU A 95 -13.76 7.52 -9.62
CA LEU A 95 -14.53 8.57 -8.95
C LEU A 95 -15.18 9.54 -9.95
N GLY A 96 -14.44 9.97 -10.98
CA GLY A 96 -14.98 10.81 -12.05
C GLY A 96 -16.09 10.11 -12.83
N GLN A 97 -15.95 8.81 -13.10
CA GLN A 97 -16.99 8.01 -13.76
C GLN A 97 -18.26 7.88 -12.91
N GLU A 98 -18.13 7.62 -11.61
CA GLU A 98 -19.28 7.56 -10.68
C GLU A 98 -19.92 8.94 -10.48
N MET A 99 -19.12 10.01 -10.42
CA MET A 99 -19.64 11.38 -10.37
C MET A 99 -20.45 11.70 -11.63
N ARG A 100 -19.95 11.33 -12.81
CA ARG A 100 -20.66 11.50 -14.07
C ARG A 100 -22.00 10.77 -14.07
N LYS A 101 -22.03 9.51 -13.63
CA LYS A 101 -23.28 8.73 -13.52
C LYS A 101 -24.27 9.38 -12.58
N LEU A 102 -23.80 9.90 -11.44
CA LEU A 102 -24.64 10.61 -10.49
C LEU A 102 -25.25 11.87 -11.11
N LEU A 103 -24.43 12.69 -11.76
CA LEU A 103 -24.88 13.92 -12.43
C LEU A 103 -25.91 13.61 -13.53
N ALA A 104 -25.64 12.60 -14.37
CA ALA A 104 -26.57 12.15 -15.40
C ALA A 104 -27.90 11.66 -14.82
N ASN A 105 -27.86 10.82 -13.77
CA ASN A 105 -29.06 10.33 -13.10
C ASN A 105 -29.90 11.46 -12.48
N SER A 106 -29.23 12.47 -11.91
CA SER A 106 -29.91 13.64 -11.35
C SER A 106 -30.48 14.58 -12.40
N PHE A 107 -30.00 14.51 -13.64
CA PHE A 107 -30.49 15.28 -14.78
C PHE A 107 -31.67 14.58 -15.47
N ASP A 108 -31.42 13.39 -16.01
CA ASP A 108 -32.42 12.52 -16.59
C ASP A 108 -32.00 11.05 -16.42
N PRO A 109 -32.73 10.23 -15.63
CA PRO A 109 -32.39 8.84 -15.41
C PRO A 109 -32.39 7.99 -16.70
N LYS A 110 -33.01 8.48 -17.79
CA LYS A 110 -33.01 7.79 -19.09
C LYS A 110 -31.64 7.76 -19.75
N ILE A 111 -30.75 8.70 -19.43
CA ILE A 111 -29.37 8.73 -19.98
C ILE A 111 -28.61 7.46 -19.62
N LEU A 112 -28.87 6.90 -18.43
CA LEU A 112 -28.24 5.66 -17.97
C LEU A 112 -28.87 4.39 -18.56
N GLN A 113 -30.05 4.49 -19.20
CA GLN A 113 -30.75 3.34 -19.78
C GLN A 113 -30.43 3.13 -21.26
N GLN A 114 -29.77 4.09 -21.90
CA GLN A 114 -29.25 3.96 -23.26
C GLN A 114 -27.94 3.16 -23.26
N ASP A 115 -27.98 1.93 -22.74
CA ASP A 115 -26.84 1.03 -22.86
C ASP A 115 -26.66 0.63 -24.32
N SER A 116 -25.46 0.89 -24.83
CA SER A 116 -25.06 0.40 -26.16
C SER A 116 -24.91 -1.13 -26.10
N PRO A 117 -25.45 -1.91 -27.06
CA PRO A 117 -25.47 -3.37 -27.01
C PRO A 117 -24.08 -4.04 -27.06
N ASP A 118 -23.02 -3.30 -27.34
CA ASP A 118 -21.67 -3.83 -27.62
C ASP A 118 -20.64 -3.64 -26.48
N GLY A 119 -21.07 -3.29 -25.27
CA GLY A 119 -20.14 -3.11 -24.13
C GLY A 119 -19.15 -1.94 -24.29
N GLN A 120 -19.41 -1.04 -25.24
CA GLN A 120 -18.70 0.22 -25.42
C GLN A 120 -19.17 1.25 -24.37
N THR A 121 -18.30 2.21 -24.07
CA THR A 121 -18.61 3.35 -23.19
C THR A 121 -19.93 3.99 -23.60
N ASN A 122 -20.82 4.25 -22.64
CA ASN A 122 -22.12 4.85 -22.91
C ASN A 122 -21.95 6.21 -23.60
N VAL A 123 -22.15 6.23 -24.93
CA VAL A 123 -21.98 7.42 -25.79
C VAL A 123 -22.83 8.58 -25.26
N ALA A 124 -24.04 8.28 -24.78
CA ALA A 124 -24.93 9.27 -24.17
C ALA A 124 -24.36 9.94 -22.90
N LEU A 125 -23.54 9.23 -22.11
CA LEU A 125 -22.86 9.79 -20.94
C LEU A 125 -21.69 10.69 -21.34
N GLU A 126 -20.96 10.33 -22.41
CA GLU A 126 -19.87 11.15 -22.95
C GLU A 126 -20.40 12.42 -23.65
N GLU A 127 -21.55 12.33 -24.31
CA GLU A 127 -22.24 13.49 -24.89
C GLU A 127 -22.84 14.42 -23.83
N PHE A 128 -23.25 13.87 -22.67
CA PHE A 128 -23.88 14.66 -21.62
C PHE A 128 -22.92 15.65 -20.95
N ILE A 129 -21.73 15.19 -20.56
CA ILE A 129 -20.74 16.04 -19.88
C ILE A 129 -19.31 15.63 -20.24
N SER A 130 -18.48 16.63 -20.55
CA SER A 130 -17.07 16.41 -20.84
C SER A 130 -16.34 15.82 -19.62
N PHE A 131 -15.21 15.16 -19.90
CA PHE A 131 -14.38 14.59 -18.86
C PHE A 131 -13.74 15.66 -17.98
N GLU A 132 -13.25 16.72 -18.61
CA GLU A 132 -12.57 17.83 -17.96
C GLU A 132 -13.51 18.60 -17.01
N GLU A 133 -14.76 18.82 -17.43
CA GLU A 133 -15.75 19.47 -16.56
C GLU A 133 -16.14 18.56 -15.38
N CYS A 134 -16.26 17.25 -15.61
CA CYS A 134 -16.54 16.31 -14.53
C CYS A 134 -15.40 16.26 -13.51
N GLU A 135 -14.14 16.29 -13.94
CA GLU A 135 -12.98 16.34 -13.05
C GLU A 135 -12.90 17.66 -12.26
N GLU A 136 -13.25 18.80 -12.88
CA GLU A 136 -13.38 20.08 -12.16
C GLU A 136 -14.41 19.98 -11.04
N ILE A 137 -15.58 19.40 -11.34
CA ILE A 137 -16.66 19.22 -10.37
C ILE A 137 -16.21 18.33 -9.22
N VAL A 138 -15.51 17.23 -9.50
CA VAL A 138 -14.94 16.35 -8.46
C VAL A 138 -13.97 17.12 -7.57
N ASN A 139 -13.03 17.87 -8.15
CA ASN A 139 -12.04 18.62 -7.38
C ASN A 139 -12.67 19.72 -6.50
N ARG A 140 -13.81 20.27 -6.92
CA ARG A 140 -14.49 21.36 -6.20
C ARG A 140 -15.52 20.88 -5.19
N LEU A 141 -16.22 19.76 -5.46
CA LEU A 141 -17.42 19.36 -4.73
C LEU A 141 -17.38 17.95 -4.15
N ALA A 142 -16.44 17.08 -4.55
CA ALA A 142 -16.38 15.73 -4.00
C ALA A 142 -15.94 15.74 -2.53
N TRP A 143 -16.64 14.94 -1.73
CA TRP A 143 -16.32 14.73 -0.33
C TRP A 143 -16.65 13.30 0.08
N CYS A 144 -16.23 12.88 1.27
CA CYS A 144 -16.48 11.54 1.79
C CYS A 144 -17.24 11.63 3.13
N LYS A 145 -18.28 10.81 3.31
CA LYS A 145 -19.03 10.80 4.55
C LYS A 145 -18.18 10.25 5.70
N PRO A 146 -18.38 10.73 6.94
CA PRO A 146 -17.77 10.13 8.12
C PRO A 146 -18.21 8.67 8.29
N SER A 147 -17.41 7.87 9.00
CA SER A 147 -17.80 6.48 9.27
C SER A 147 -19.01 6.43 10.18
N ALA A 148 -19.97 5.55 9.89
CA ALA A 148 -21.16 5.35 10.73
C ALA A 148 -20.80 4.88 12.15
N ASN A 149 -19.65 4.21 12.29
CA ASN A 149 -19.13 3.69 13.56
C ASN A 149 -18.18 4.68 14.26
N SER A 150 -18.05 5.91 13.77
CA SER A 150 -17.21 6.95 14.37
C SER A 150 -17.88 7.50 15.64
N THR A 151 -18.00 6.67 16.68
CA THR A 151 -18.06 7.18 18.04
C THR A 151 -16.67 7.73 18.31
N PHE A 152 -16.55 9.04 18.49
CA PHE A 152 -15.32 9.73 18.85
C PHE A 152 -14.70 9.03 20.08
N LYS A 153 -13.82 8.04 19.87
CA LYS A 153 -13.06 7.41 20.95
C LYS A 153 -12.13 8.51 21.44
N THR A 154 -12.47 9.08 22.60
CA THR A 154 -11.65 10.07 23.29
C THR A 154 -10.26 9.48 23.42
N ARG A 155 -9.30 10.09 22.73
CA ARG A 155 -7.89 9.70 22.76
C ARG A 155 -7.43 9.64 24.22
N PRO A 156 -6.75 8.57 24.68
CA PRO A 156 -6.18 8.56 26.02
C PRO A 156 -5.11 9.66 26.11
N GLU A 157 -5.21 10.42 27.21
CA GLU A 157 -4.39 11.56 27.60
C GLU A 157 -2.90 11.21 27.70
N SER A 158 -2.15 11.35 26.62
CA SER A 158 -0.68 11.26 26.66
C SER A 158 -0.01 12.26 25.71
N GLY A 159 -0.56 13.47 25.64
CA GLY A 159 0.08 14.58 24.95
C GLY A 159 -0.21 15.89 25.67
N LEU A 160 0.84 16.61 26.05
CA LEU A 160 0.82 17.95 26.63
C LEU A 160 0.39 19.00 25.59
N ALA A 161 -0.81 18.90 25.03
CA ALA A 161 -1.39 19.95 24.20
C ALA A 161 -2.04 21.02 25.11
N PRO A 162 -1.85 22.33 24.85
CA PRO A 162 -2.51 23.38 25.62
C PRO A 162 -4.04 23.26 25.48
N LEU A 163 -4.73 23.16 26.62
CA LEU A 163 -6.19 22.95 26.75
C LEU A 163 -7.06 23.92 25.94
N GLN A 164 -6.52 25.09 25.58
CA GLN A 164 -7.25 26.17 24.93
C GLN A 164 -7.47 25.92 23.42
N GLU A 165 -6.50 25.32 22.72
CA GLU A 165 -6.64 25.00 21.29
C GLU A 165 -7.57 23.79 21.08
N GLU A 166 -7.61 22.85 22.02
CA GLU A 166 -8.53 21.71 21.97
C GLU A 166 -10.00 22.12 22.12
N ASP A 167 -10.30 23.11 22.96
CA ASP A 167 -11.68 23.56 23.18
C ASP A 167 -12.20 24.41 22.02
N GLU A 168 -11.35 25.22 21.38
CA GLU A 168 -11.70 25.91 20.13
C GLU A 168 -11.89 24.91 18.97
N LEU A 169 -11.03 23.90 18.86
CA LEU A 169 -11.18 22.83 17.86
C LEU A 169 -12.44 21.98 18.11
N ARG A 170 -12.77 21.68 19.38
CA ARG A 170 -14.03 21.01 19.76
C ARG A 170 -15.26 21.86 19.46
N ALA A 171 -15.20 23.17 19.69
CA ALA A 171 -16.29 24.08 19.35
C ALA A 171 -16.51 24.15 17.83
N ASN A 172 -15.43 24.21 17.05
CA ASN A 172 -15.48 24.19 15.58
C ASN A 172 -15.94 22.82 15.03
N MET A 173 -15.55 21.70 15.64
CA MET A 173 -16.06 20.37 15.26
C MET A 173 -17.52 20.15 15.65
N ARG A 174 -17.96 20.69 16.80
CA ARG A 174 -19.39 20.71 17.17
C ARG A 174 -20.22 21.57 16.23
N SER A 175 -19.65 22.63 15.65
CA SER A 175 -20.33 23.40 14.59
C SER A 175 -20.41 22.64 13.26
N LEU A 176 -19.58 21.61 13.08
CA LEU A 176 -19.59 20.67 11.95
C LEU A 176 -20.36 19.38 12.26
N ASN A 177 -21.06 19.30 13.40
CA ASN A 177 -22.10 18.30 13.59
C ASN A 177 -23.18 18.55 12.53
N ILE A 178 -23.01 17.88 11.38
CA ILE A 178 -24.10 17.18 10.74
C ILE A 178 -24.56 16.15 11.78
N SER A 179 -25.26 16.61 12.81
CA SER A 179 -26.16 15.73 13.51
C SER A 179 -27.03 15.11 12.43
N ALA A 180 -27.33 13.82 12.57
CA ALA A 180 -28.37 13.16 11.81
C ALA A 180 -29.77 13.75 12.14
N ASP A 181 -29.85 15.05 12.43
CA ASP A 181 -31.07 15.82 12.49
C ASP A 181 -31.49 16.09 11.06
N THR A 182 -32.54 15.37 10.70
CA THR A 182 -33.25 15.39 9.44
C THR A 182 -33.99 16.72 9.25
N SER A 183 -33.26 17.83 9.12
CA SER A 183 -33.86 19.13 8.78
C SER A 183 -32.97 19.93 7.82
N SER A 184 -33.23 19.72 6.53
CA SER A 184 -32.66 20.34 5.33
C SER A 184 -31.22 19.93 4.98
N ASP A 185 -31.11 18.89 4.13
CA ASP A 185 -29.89 18.68 3.34
C ASP A 185 -29.67 19.90 2.44
N ALA A 186 -28.49 20.53 2.55
CA ALA A 186 -28.16 21.72 1.78
C ALA A 186 -28.23 21.38 0.28
N VAL A 187 -28.83 22.25 -0.54
CA VAL A 187 -28.89 22.03 -1.99
C VAL A 187 -27.62 22.57 -2.63
N ALA A 188 -26.94 21.71 -3.39
CA ALA A 188 -25.80 22.08 -4.21
C ALA A 188 -26.27 22.50 -5.62
N THR A 189 -25.71 23.59 -6.11
CA THR A 189 -26.01 24.14 -7.44
C THR A 189 -24.75 24.00 -8.31
N ILE A 190 -24.85 23.24 -9.40
CA ILE A 190 -23.74 22.89 -10.27
C ILE A 190 -23.98 23.45 -11.67
N PRO A 191 -23.23 24.47 -12.11
CA PRO A 191 -23.32 24.96 -13.48
C PRO A 191 -22.62 23.97 -14.43
N LEU A 192 -23.36 23.46 -15.41
CA LEU A 192 -22.88 22.59 -16.49
C LEU A 192 -22.75 23.43 -17.77
N ARG A 193 -21.51 23.57 -18.25
CA ARG A 193 -21.12 24.33 -19.44
C ARG A 193 -21.01 23.45 -20.68
N SER A 194 -20.72 22.16 -20.50
CA SER A 194 -20.60 21.20 -21.61
C SER A 194 -21.95 20.87 -22.25
N THR A 195 -23.06 21.05 -21.53
CA THR A 195 -24.39 20.79 -22.09
C THR A 195 -24.78 21.89 -23.07
N LEU A 196 -25.48 21.52 -24.15
CA LEU A 196 -26.05 22.45 -25.12
C LEU A 196 -27.59 22.37 -25.06
N PRO A 197 -28.29 23.39 -24.52
CA PRO A 197 -27.78 24.64 -23.94
C PRO A 197 -27.11 24.44 -22.57
N PRO A 198 -26.24 25.38 -22.12
CA PRO A 198 -25.69 25.37 -20.77
C PRO A 198 -26.78 25.39 -19.72
N ARG A 199 -26.66 24.55 -18.68
CA ARG A 199 -27.70 24.35 -17.68
C ARG A 199 -27.11 24.32 -16.29
N THR A 200 -27.95 24.52 -15.28
CA THR A 200 -27.56 24.43 -13.88
C THR A 200 -28.34 23.30 -13.23
N LEU A 201 -27.62 22.37 -12.62
CA LEU A 201 -28.20 21.21 -11.95
C LEU A 201 -28.28 21.47 -10.44
N THR A 202 -29.41 21.13 -9.85
CA THR A 202 -29.65 21.25 -8.41
C THR A 202 -29.87 19.88 -7.81
N LEU A 203 -29.06 19.53 -6.81
CA LEU A 203 -29.18 18.26 -6.10
C LEU A 203 -28.84 18.41 -4.62
N PRO A 204 -29.30 17.52 -3.74
CA PRO A 204 -28.90 17.52 -2.34
C PRO A 204 -27.39 17.29 -2.18
N PHE A 205 -26.72 18.07 -1.33
CA PHE A 205 -25.27 18.05 -1.16
C PHE A 205 -24.77 16.70 -0.62
N SER A 206 -25.58 16.00 0.18
CA SER A 206 -25.26 14.65 0.65
C SER A 206 -25.02 13.64 -0.47
N LYS A 207 -25.67 13.80 -1.63
CA LYS A 207 -25.49 12.91 -2.77
C LYS A 207 -24.09 13.03 -3.37
N LEU A 208 -23.44 14.19 -3.27
CA LEU A 208 -22.10 14.40 -3.84
C LEU A 208 -21.01 13.56 -3.15
N ALA A 209 -21.30 12.96 -1.99
CA ALA A 209 -20.40 12.00 -1.35
C ALA A 209 -20.53 10.57 -1.89
N GLN A 210 -21.67 10.21 -2.47
CA GLN A 210 -21.94 8.85 -2.96
C GLN A 210 -20.86 8.35 -3.95
N PRO A 211 -20.39 9.14 -4.94
CA PRO A 211 -19.35 8.69 -5.86
C PRO A 211 -18.05 8.31 -5.16
N CYS A 212 -17.70 9.01 -4.07
CA CYS A 212 -16.51 8.69 -3.27
C CYS A 212 -16.67 7.36 -2.53
N GLU A 213 -17.85 7.12 -1.94
CA GLU A 213 -18.18 5.88 -1.23
C GLU A 213 -18.27 4.67 -2.17
N GLU A 214 -18.70 4.87 -3.41
CA GLU A 214 -18.82 3.81 -4.42
C GLU A 214 -17.50 3.53 -5.12
N ALA A 215 -16.80 4.57 -5.59
CA ALA A 215 -15.56 4.41 -6.35
C ALA A 215 -14.38 3.97 -5.46
N LEU A 216 -14.18 4.59 -4.30
CA LEU A 216 -12.97 4.39 -3.49
C LEU A 216 -13.16 3.40 -2.34
N LEU A 217 -14.37 3.32 -1.80
CA LEU A 217 -14.70 2.47 -0.65
C LEU A 217 -15.57 1.25 -0.99
N ALA A 218 -16.12 1.17 -2.21
CA ALA A 218 -17.00 0.09 -2.67
C ALA A 218 -18.15 -0.28 -1.70
N THR A 219 -18.72 0.72 -1.02
CA THR A 219 -19.75 0.49 0.02
C THR A 219 -21.01 -0.22 -0.47
N HIS A 220 -21.26 -0.20 -1.78
CA HIS A 220 -22.42 -0.82 -2.42
C HIS A 220 -22.23 -2.32 -2.68
N LEU A 221 -21.00 -2.85 -2.61
CA LEU A 221 -20.69 -4.24 -2.91
C LEU A 221 -20.18 -4.99 -1.67
N PRO A 222 -20.61 -6.24 -1.46
CA PRO A 222 -20.00 -7.07 -0.45
C PRO A 222 -18.55 -7.41 -0.86
N THR A 223 -17.67 -7.51 0.12
CA THR A 223 -16.24 -7.79 -0.11
C THR A 223 -15.95 -9.10 -0.85
N SER A 224 -16.90 -10.03 -0.90
CA SER A 224 -16.81 -11.31 -1.61
C SER A 224 -17.01 -11.20 -3.13
N GLU A 225 -17.58 -10.11 -3.61
CA GLU A 225 -17.80 -9.85 -5.04
C GLU A 225 -16.68 -9.02 -5.67
N LEU A 226 -15.79 -8.47 -4.83
CA LEU A 226 -14.69 -7.63 -5.28
C LEU A 226 -13.54 -8.50 -5.76
N ASP A 227 -13.00 -8.17 -6.93
CA ASP A 227 -11.77 -8.77 -7.44
C ASP A 227 -10.55 -8.32 -6.60
N ASP A 228 -9.47 -9.10 -6.65
CA ASP A 228 -8.23 -8.84 -5.92
C ASP A 228 -7.59 -7.51 -6.34
N GLU A 229 -7.78 -7.08 -7.58
CA GLU A 229 -7.29 -5.79 -8.13
C GLU A 229 -8.27 -4.62 -7.88
N GLU A 230 -9.49 -4.90 -7.40
CA GLU A 230 -10.55 -3.91 -7.16
C GLU A 230 -10.80 -3.65 -5.66
N LEU A 231 -9.80 -3.92 -4.82
CA LEU A 231 -9.93 -3.74 -3.37
C LEU A 231 -10.16 -2.27 -2.98
N PRO A 232 -11.13 -1.98 -2.10
CA PRO A 232 -11.33 -0.66 -1.51
C PRO A 232 -10.08 -0.18 -0.78
N ILE A 233 -9.85 1.13 -0.76
CA ILE A 233 -8.57 1.69 -0.27
C ILE A 233 -8.28 1.26 1.19
N HIS A 234 -9.29 1.23 2.05
CA HIS A 234 -9.15 0.82 3.46
C HIS A 234 -8.79 -0.67 3.59
N LEU A 235 -9.37 -1.54 2.77
CA LEU A 235 -9.02 -2.97 2.71
C LEU A 235 -7.64 -3.20 2.11
N LEU A 236 -7.30 -2.47 1.03
CA LEU A 236 -5.97 -2.52 0.43
C LEU A 236 -4.89 -2.14 1.45
N LEU A 237 -5.13 -1.08 2.23
CA LEU A 237 -4.24 -0.64 3.29
C LEU A 237 -4.12 -1.67 4.42
N TYR A 238 -5.24 -2.20 4.92
CA TYR A 238 -5.25 -3.26 5.93
C TYR A 238 -4.48 -4.50 5.46
N GLN A 239 -4.73 -4.97 4.24
CA GLN A 239 -4.03 -6.14 3.68
C GLN A 239 -2.53 -5.90 3.48
N THR A 240 -2.13 -4.68 3.12
CA THR A 240 -0.71 -4.32 3.02
C THR A 240 -0.05 -4.35 4.40
N LEU A 241 -0.67 -3.74 5.41
CA LEU A 241 -0.17 -3.78 6.79
C LEU A 241 -0.08 -5.21 7.34
N LEU A 242 -1.08 -6.05 7.04
CA LEU A 242 -1.11 -7.45 7.45
C LEU A 242 0.05 -8.26 6.86
N ARG A 243 0.39 -8.02 5.58
CA ARG A 243 1.50 -8.69 4.89
C ARG A 243 2.89 -8.17 5.26
N LEU A 244 3.00 -6.99 5.87
CA LEU A 244 4.28 -6.53 6.40
C LEU A 244 4.75 -7.42 7.56
N PRO A 245 6.08 -7.62 7.72
CA PRO A 245 6.63 -8.22 8.92
C PRO A 245 6.16 -7.49 10.18
N VAL A 246 6.00 -8.22 11.29
CA VAL A 246 5.41 -7.70 12.54
C VAL A 246 6.13 -6.44 13.05
N ASP A 247 7.47 -6.41 13.00
CA ASP A 247 8.28 -5.28 13.44
C ASP A 247 8.09 -4.04 12.55
N LEU A 248 7.90 -4.25 11.26
CA LEU A 248 7.68 -3.17 10.29
C LEU A 248 6.26 -2.63 10.38
N ARG A 249 5.30 -3.52 10.68
CA ARG A 249 3.88 -3.16 10.79
C ARG A 249 3.66 -2.13 11.87
N SER A 250 4.17 -2.35 13.08
CA SER A 250 3.99 -1.42 14.21
C SER A 250 4.53 -0.02 13.89
N VAL A 251 5.72 0.04 13.27
CA VAL A 251 6.36 1.29 12.83
C VAL A 251 5.53 1.99 11.75
N CYS A 252 5.10 1.26 10.72
CA CYS A 252 4.36 1.79 9.59
C CYS A 252 2.94 2.23 9.93
N MET A 253 2.25 1.53 10.85
CA MET A 253 0.90 1.90 11.30
C MET A 253 0.83 3.31 11.89
N SER A 254 1.89 3.73 12.60
CA SER A 254 1.99 5.08 13.17
C SER A 254 2.34 6.16 12.15
N ARG A 255 2.60 5.77 10.90
CA ARG A 255 3.23 6.57 9.86
C ARG A 255 2.57 6.32 8.51
N ILE A 256 1.26 6.49 8.44
CA ILE A 256 0.50 6.35 7.20
C ILE A 256 0.50 7.70 6.48
N VAL A 257 1.04 7.75 5.26
CA VAL A 257 1.19 8.99 4.49
C VAL A 257 0.29 8.91 3.27
N PHE A 258 -0.72 9.78 3.19
CA PHE A 258 -1.60 9.88 2.02
C PHE A 258 -1.05 10.90 1.02
N VAL A 259 -0.87 10.48 -0.23
CA VAL A 259 -0.44 11.32 -1.37
C VAL A 259 -1.30 11.05 -2.60
N GLY A 260 -1.03 11.78 -3.68
CA GLY A 260 -1.81 11.72 -4.91
C GLY A 260 -2.98 12.71 -4.93
N GLY A 261 -3.54 12.95 -6.11
CA GLY A 261 -4.63 13.92 -6.30
C GLY A 261 -5.88 13.56 -5.49
N GLY A 262 -6.21 12.27 -5.39
CA GLY A 262 -7.36 11.80 -4.63
C GLY A 262 -7.23 11.97 -3.12
N SER A 263 -6.02 12.16 -2.60
CA SER A 263 -5.82 12.43 -1.17
C SER A 263 -6.38 13.78 -0.71
N ASN A 264 -6.68 14.70 -1.63
CA ASN A 264 -7.24 16.02 -1.31
C ASN A 264 -8.77 16.01 -1.09
N ILE A 265 -9.43 14.87 -1.32
CA ILE A 265 -10.88 14.74 -1.11
C ILE A 265 -11.20 14.94 0.37
N LEU A 266 -12.14 15.84 0.65
CA LEU A 266 -12.52 16.19 2.02
C LEU A 266 -13.11 14.98 2.75
N GLY A 267 -12.62 14.72 3.97
CA GLY A 267 -13.10 13.62 4.82
C GLY A 267 -12.55 12.23 4.47
N LEU A 268 -11.97 12.03 3.28
CA LEU A 268 -11.55 10.71 2.81
C LEU A 268 -10.47 10.07 3.70
N LYS A 269 -9.43 10.82 4.10
CA LYS A 269 -8.35 10.30 4.95
C LYS A 269 -8.89 9.82 6.30
N ALA A 270 -9.74 10.64 6.94
CA ALA A 270 -10.36 10.30 8.21
C ALA A 270 -11.23 9.03 8.06
N ARG A 271 -12.06 8.97 7.01
CA ARG A 271 -12.88 7.80 6.72
C ARG A 271 -12.05 6.54 6.54
N ILE A 272 -10.97 6.58 5.75
CA ILE A 272 -10.08 5.42 5.54
C ILE A 272 -9.47 4.94 6.86
N LEU A 273 -9.04 5.86 7.72
CA LEU A 273 -8.45 5.49 9.02
C LEU A 273 -9.48 4.93 10.00
N ASP A 274 -10.70 5.45 10.03
CA ASP A 274 -11.79 4.94 10.87
C ASP A 274 -12.21 3.52 10.44
N GLU A 275 -12.35 3.30 9.14
CA GLU A 275 -12.63 1.95 8.59
C GLU A 275 -11.46 1.00 8.87
N LEU A 276 -10.21 1.46 8.74
CA LEU A 276 -9.03 0.66 9.08
C LEU A 276 -9.02 0.28 10.57
N ASN A 277 -9.31 1.22 11.47
CA ASN A 277 -9.41 0.93 12.91
C ASN A 277 -10.51 -0.09 13.20
N THR A 278 -11.67 0.06 12.55
CA THR A 278 -12.79 -0.88 12.68
C THR A 278 -12.37 -2.28 12.22
N LEU A 279 -11.67 -2.39 11.07
CA LEU A 279 -11.15 -3.66 10.57
C LEU A 279 -10.12 -4.29 11.52
N ILE A 280 -9.25 -3.49 12.13
CA ILE A 280 -8.25 -3.98 13.09
C ILE A 280 -8.94 -4.47 14.37
N ASP A 281 -9.93 -3.74 14.87
CA ASP A 281 -10.71 -4.11 16.06
C ASP A 281 -11.52 -5.41 15.82
N GLU A 282 -12.09 -5.58 14.63
CA GLU A 282 -12.89 -6.76 14.27
C GLU A 282 -12.05 -7.99 13.93
N ARG A 283 -10.98 -7.81 13.14
CA ARG A 283 -10.26 -8.91 12.49
C ARG A 283 -8.89 -9.20 13.11
N GLY A 284 -8.31 -8.27 13.85
CA GLY A 284 -6.96 -8.37 14.38
C GLY A 284 -5.89 -8.44 13.29
N TRP A 285 -4.78 -9.14 13.57
CA TRP A 285 -3.62 -9.26 12.65
C TRP A 285 -3.41 -10.69 12.13
N ASP A 286 -4.46 -11.50 12.11
CA ASP A 286 -4.36 -12.87 11.64
C ASP A 286 -4.62 -12.94 10.12
N PRO A 287 -3.65 -13.40 9.31
CA PRO A 287 -3.84 -13.55 7.87
C PRO A 287 -4.83 -14.65 7.49
N VAL A 288 -5.04 -15.65 8.37
CA VAL A 288 -5.87 -16.82 8.06
C VAL A 288 -7.26 -16.61 8.66
N GLN A 289 -8.21 -16.26 7.80
CA GLN A 289 -9.58 -15.93 8.19
C GLN A 289 -10.60 -16.76 7.40
N GLY A 290 -11.80 -16.88 7.96
CA GLY A 290 -12.94 -17.51 7.30
C GLY A 290 -13.74 -18.44 8.20
N LYS A 291 -14.94 -18.79 7.74
CA LYS A 291 -15.87 -19.68 8.47
C LYS A 291 -15.24 -21.04 8.78
N ALA A 292 -14.45 -21.59 7.86
CA ALA A 292 -13.76 -22.87 8.07
C ALA A 292 -12.69 -22.77 9.17
N VAL A 293 -11.96 -21.67 9.24
CA VAL A 293 -10.91 -21.44 10.24
C VAL A 293 -11.53 -21.23 11.61
N SER A 294 -12.60 -20.43 11.70
CA SER A 294 -13.32 -20.22 12.96
C SER A 294 -13.98 -21.51 13.45
N GLN A 295 -14.60 -22.30 12.55
CA GLN A 295 -15.13 -23.63 12.88
C GLN A 295 -14.03 -24.58 13.34
N TYR A 296 -12.87 -24.58 12.68
CA TYR A 296 -11.72 -25.40 13.08
C TYR A 296 -11.23 -25.02 14.48
N ARG A 297 -11.05 -23.72 14.76
CA ARG A 297 -10.63 -23.21 16.08
C ARG A 297 -11.64 -23.50 17.18
N ASN A 298 -12.92 -23.38 16.85
CA ASN A 298 -14.02 -23.58 17.79
C ASN A 298 -14.41 -25.06 17.95
N ASN A 299 -13.78 -25.99 17.23
CA ASN A 299 -14.13 -27.41 17.31
C ASN A 299 -13.48 -28.08 18.53
N PRO A 300 -14.25 -28.42 19.59
CA PRO A 300 -13.72 -29.01 20.82
C PRO A 300 -13.12 -30.41 20.61
N LYS A 301 -13.42 -31.08 19.48
CA LYS A 301 -12.85 -32.39 19.15
C LYS A 301 -11.39 -32.31 18.68
N LEU A 302 -10.96 -31.14 18.22
CA LEU A 302 -9.60 -30.87 17.72
C LEU A 302 -8.74 -30.16 18.78
N THR A 303 -9.35 -29.37 19.66
CA THR A 303 -8.72 -28.81 20.86
C THR A 303 -8.69 -29.84 21.99
N ARG A 304 -8.03 -30.99 21.76
CA ARG A 304 -7.83 -31.96 22.84
C ARG A 304 -6.75 -31.39 23.78
N PRO A 305 -7.05 -31.07 25.05
CA PRO A 305 -6.01 -30.72 26.00
C PRO A 305 -5.12 -31.96 26.16
N ARG A 306 -3.80 -31.79 26.01
CA ARG A 306 -2.83 -32.85 26.29
C ARG A 306 -2.98 -33.25 27.76
N ARG A 307 -3.83 -34.25 28.04
CA ARG A 307 -3.76 -35.01 29.28
C ARG A 307 -2.41 -35.70 29.27
N SER A 308 -1.49 -35.22 30.09
CA SER A 308 -0.28 -35.93 30.47
C SER A 308 -0.70 -37.25 31.13
N SER A 309 -0.75 -38.34 30.39
CA SER A 309 -0.95 -39.67 30.96
C SER A 309 0.39 -40.16 31.50
N SER A 310 0.73 -39.71 32.70
CA SER A 310 1.71 -40.37 33.56
C SER A 310 0.99 -41.43 34.39
N SER A 311 0.86 -42.66 33.88
CA SER A 311 0.76 -43.87 34.72
C SER A 311 0.76 -45.16 33.86
N PRO A 312 1.51 -46.20 34.25
CA PRO A 312 1.66 -47.45 33.50
C PRO A 312 0.73 -48.54 34.05
N THR A 313 -0.08 -49.21 33.22
CA THR A 313 -0.75 -50.45 33.67
C THR A 313 -1.12 -51.39 32.50
N GLU A 314 -0.36 -52.49 32.47
CA GLU A 314 -0.70 -53.91 32.28
C GLU A 314 -1.53 -54.42 31.09
N ILE A 315 -0.93 -55.43 30.45
CA ILE A 315 -1.46 -56.37 29.46
C ILE A 315 -2.34 -57.42 30.18
N PRO A 316 -3.40 -57.94 29.53
CA PRO A 316 -3.57 -59.40 29.51
C PRO A 316 -3.68 -60.01 28.11
N SER A 317 -3.39 -61.31 28.07
CA SER A 317 -2.86 -62.13 26.98
C SER A 317 -3.86 -63.05 26.24
N SER A 318 -3.69 -63.16 24.90
CA SER A 318 -3.78 -64.37 24.01
C SER A 318 -5.14 -65.13 23.85
N PRO A 319 -5.42 -66.00 22.81
CA PRO A 319 -4.53 -66.92 22.04
C PRO A 319 -4.68 -66.90 20.48
N SER A 320 -3.60 -67.03 19.69
CA SER A 320 -2.98 -68.23 19.08
C SER A 320 -3.44 -68.52 17.65
N ASP A 321 -2.51 -68.44 16.68
CA ASP A 321 -2.30 -69.55 15.73
C ASP A 321 -0.90 -69.48 15.08
N THR A 322 -0.34 -70.67 14.95
CA THR A 322 1.05 -71.07 14.70
C THR A 322 1.51 -70.95 13.24
N LEU A 323 2.79 -70.58 13.01
CA LEU A 323 3.78 -71.43 12.32
C LEU A 323 5.23 -70.84 12.46
N SER A 324 6.14 -71.71 12.92
CA SER A 324 7.62 -71.75 12.98
C SER A 324 8.36 -71.31 11.69
N SER A 325 9.60 -70.77 11.59
CA SER A 325 10.87 -70.60 12.37
C SER A 325 11.87 -69.74 11.51
N PRO A 326 13.16 -69.44 11.83
CA PRO A 326 13.92 -69.31 13.09
C PRO A 326 14.70 -67.96 13.24
N VAL A 327 15.40 -67.85 14.37
CA VAL A 327 16.12 -66.73 15.02
C VAL A 327 17.34 -66.15 14.27
N SER A 328 17.51 -64.80 14.30
CA SER A 328 18.77 -64.07 14.62
C SER A 328 18.58 -62.54 14.75
N PRO A 329 19.48 -61.82 15.46
CA PRO A 329 19.11 -60.67 16.31
C PRO A 329 19.54 -59.28 15.78
N THR A 330 18.96 -58.24 16.39
CA THR A 330 19.45 -56.84 16.44
C THR A 330 19.11 -55.96 15.22
N THR A 331 18.03 -55.20 15.33
CA THR A 331 17.90 -53.85 14.72
C THR A 331 16.65 -53.18 15.30
N PRO A 332 16.72 -51.95 15.86
CA PRO A 332 15.52 -51.20 16.22
C PRO A 332 14.76 -50.88 14.93
N ARG A 333 13.48 -51.23 14.88
CA ARG A 333 12.56 -50.83 13.81
C ARG A 333 12.63 -49.30 13.66
N PRO A 334 12.86 -48.74 12.45
CA PRO A 334 12.89 -47.30 12.29
C PRO A 334 11.53 -46.71 12.69
N PRO A 335 11.50 -45.53 13.33
CA PRO A 335 10.23 -44.88 13.66
C PRO A 335 9.44 -44.68 12.37
N ALA A 336 8.14 -44.99 12.40
CA ALA A 336 7.24 -44.75 11.29
C ALA A 336 7.44 -43.31 10.81
N HIS A 337 7.82 -43.14 9.53
CA HIS A 337 8.07 -41.83 8.94
C HIS A 337 6.74 -41.08 8.83
N ILE A 338 6.38 -40.34 9.87
CA ILE A 338 5.22 -39.45 9.86
C ILE A 338 5.59 -38.30 8.92
N PRO A 339 4.82 -38.06 7.83
CA PRO A 339 5.06 -36.94 6.94
C PRO A 339 5.09 -35.63 7.73
N ALA A 340 5.99 -34.71 7.37
CA ALA A 340 6.27 -33.50 8.14
C ALA A 340 5.01 -32.66 8.46
N GLY A 341 3.99 -32.67 7.58
CA GLY A 341 2.71 -31.98 7.80
C GLY A 341 1.82 -32.56 8.92
N HIS A 342 2.11 -33.78 9.39
CA HIS A 342 1.40 -34.42 10.51
C HIS A 342 2.22 -34.47 11.80
N ARG A 343 3.44 -33.90 11.79
CA ARG A 343 4.29 -33.81 12.99
C ARG A 343 3.84 -32.63 13.82
N SER A 344 3.65 -32.83 15.13
CA SER A 344 3.41 -31.71 16.03
C SER A 344 4.62 -30.76 15.97
N PRO A 345 4.41 -29.43 15.85
CA PRO A 345 5.50 -28.46 15.94
C PRO A 345 6.32 -28.72 17.20
N GLU A 346 7.64 -28.75 17.05
CA GLU A 346 8.55 -28.90 18.19
C GLU A 346 8.38 -27.68 19.10
N PRO A 347 8.15 -27.87 20.40
CA PRO A 347 7.94 -26.74 21.31
C PRO A 347 9.23 -25.93 21.39
N ASP A 348 9.15 -24.67 20.96
CA ASP A 348 10.29 -23.76 20.98
C ASP A 348 10.67 -23.42 22.43
N SER A 349 11.81 -23.95 22.85
CA SER A 349 12.41 -23.67 24.14
C SER A 349 12.60 -22.17 24.38
N ILE A 350 12.92 -21.40 23.33
CA ILE A 350 13.15 -19.95 23.41
C ILE A 350 11.84 -19.25 23.74
N ALA A 351 10.77 -19.50 22.98
CA ALA A 351 9.43 -18.97 23.25
C ALA A 351 8.94 -19.30 24.67
N SER A 352 9.17 -20.53 25.15
CA SER A 352 8.77 -20.92 26.51
C SER A 352 9.54 -20.15 27.60
N THR A 353 10.83 -19.86 27.39
CA THR A 353 11.62 -19.07 28.34
C THR A 353 11.27 -17.59 28.30
N ILE A 354 10.90 -17.04 27.13
CA ILE A 354 10.41 -15.66 27.00
C ILE A 354 9.09 -15.52 27.75
N ASN A 355 8.15 -16.44 27.56
CA ASN A 355 6.86 -16.44 28.25
C ASN A 355 7.00 -16.63 29.77
N ALA A 356 7.95 -17.48 30.21
CA ALA A 356 8.23 -17.69 31.64
C ALA A 356 8.92 -16.48 32.30
N LYS A 357 9.76 -15.75 31.55
CA LYS A 357 10.42 -14.52 32.03
C LYS A 357 9.53 -13.29 31.93
N SER A 358 8.53 -13.27 31.05
CA SER A 358 7.52 -12.22 30.89
C SER A 358 6.42 -12.31 31.95
N GLY A 359 6.78 -12.61 33.21
CA GLY A 359 5.83 -12.85 34.29
C GLY A 359 4.84 -11.70 34.43
N LYS A 360 3.53 -11.99 34.28
CA LYS A 360 2.35 -11.15 34.59
C LYS A 360 2.32 -9.69 34.09
N ASN A 361 3.33 -9.23 33.39
CA ASN A 361 3.21 -8.11 32.49
C ASN A 361 2.80 -8.72 31.16
N ASP A 362 1.49 -8.70 30.91
CA ASP A 362 0.95 -8.62 29.56
C ASP A 362 1.62 -7.39 28.93
N THR A 363 2.85 -7.53 28.43
CA THR A 363 3.39 -6.58 27.46
C THR A 363 2.44 -6.72 26.30
N GLN A 364 1.38 -5.92 26.33
CA GLN A 364 0.53 -5.69 25.17
C GLN A 364 1.51 -5.53 24.02
N GLU A 365 1.46 -6.46 23.06
CA GLU A 365 2.21 -6.31 21.82
C GLU A 365 2.09 -4.85 21.43
N GLU A 366 3.20 -4.13 21.26
CA GLU A 366 3.17 -2.69 20.99
C GLU A 366 2.35 -2.47 19.71
N ARG A 367 1.04 -2.29 19.89
CA ARG A 367 0.10 -2.07 18.79
C ARG A 367 0.40 -0.67 18.31
N GLY A 368 1.03 -0.58 17.14
CA GLY A 368 1.23 0.71 16.49
C GLY A 368 -0.09 1.46 16.45
N THR A 369 -0.13 2.68 16.95
CA THR A 369 -1.33 3.51 16.89
C THR A 369 -1.55 3.94 15.45
N VAL A 370 -2.73 3.69 14.87
CA VAL A 370 -3.06 4.14 13.51
C VAL A 370 -3.03 5.67 13.45
N ARG A 371 -2.13 6.22 12.65
CA ARG A 371 -1.96 7.68 12.52
C ARG A 371 -1.60 8.08 11.09
N ALA A 372 -2.25 9.13 10.60
CA ALA A 372 -1.82 9.83 9.39
C ALA A 372 -0.69 10.83 9.69
N VAL A 373 0.27 10.88 8.76
CA VAL A 373 1.34 11.88 8.73
C VAL A 373 1.26 12.62 7.39
N THR A 374 1.47 13.94 7.44
CA THR A 374 1.49 14.78 6.24
C THR A 374 2.86 14.69 5.56
N SER A 375 2.88 14.82 4.24
CA SER A 375 4.10 14.90 3.45
C SER A 375 4.06 16.12 2.55
N LEU A 376 5.21 16.74 2.32
CA LEU A 376 5.38 17.80 1.32
C LEU A 376 5.44 17.25 -0.12
N GLY A 377 5.29 15.94 -0.29
CA GLY A 377 5.20 15.27 -1.58
C GLY A 377 6.55 14.91 -2.21
N VAL A 378 6.46 14.15 -3.30
CA VAL A 378 7.59 13.52 -4.00
C VAL A 378 8.66 14.53 -4.42
N TRP A 379 8.27 15.67 -4.99
CA TRP A 379 9.20 16.69 -5.50
C TRP A 379 10.00 17.38 -4.39
N SER A 380 9.36 17.64 -3.25
CA SER A 380 10.02 18.18 -2.06
C SER A 380 11.08 17.20 -1.55
N GLY A 381 10.76 15.90 -1.53
CA GLY A 381 11.70 14.85 -1.16
C GLY A 381 12.87 14.73 -2.14
N ALA A 382 12.59 14.79 -3.44
CA ALA A 382 13.60 14.76 -4.50
C ALA A 382 14.55 15.96 -4.39
N SER A 383 14.00 17.15 -4.14
CA SER A 383 14.76 18.38 -3.93
C SER A 383 15.68 18.26 -2.71
N LEU A 384 15.16 17.75 -1.59
CA LEU A 384 15.93 17.55 -0.36
C LEU A 384 17.09 16.57 -0.58
N LEU A 385 16.84 15.40 -1.18
CA LEU A 385 17.91 14.43 -1.45
C LEU A 385 18.97 14.99 -2.42
N SER A 386 18.52 15.72 -3.44
CA SER A 386 19.42 16.36 -4.41
C SER A 386 20.30 17.44 -3.75
N GLN A 387 19.75 18.22 -2.82
CA GLN A 387 20.50 19.21 -2.04
C GLN A 387 21.52 18.55 -1.10
N LEU A 388 21.15 17.42 -0.48
CA LEU A 388 22.03 16.63 0.38
C LEU A 388 23.07 15.81 -0.40
N LYS A 389 23.01 15.82 -1.74
CA LYS A 389 23.89 15.05 -2.65
C LYS A 389 23.93 13.56 -2.30
N ILE A 390 22.79 13.02 -1.84
CA ILE A 390 22.67 11.60 -1.53
C ILE A 390 22.64 10.84 -2.86
N PRO A 391 23.57 9.89 -3.11
CA PRO A 391 23.60 9.15 -4.35
C PRO A 391 22.37 8.26 -4.48
N ALA A 392 21.76 8.24 -5.66
CA ALA A 392 20.76 7.24 -5.99
C ALA A 392 21.41 5.86 -6.13
N VAL A 393 20.68 4.80 -5.75
CA VAL A 393 21.12 3.42 -5.99
C VAL A 393 21.22 3.14 -7.50
N SER A 394 20.31 3.75 -8.27
CA SER A 394 20.23 3.66 -9.73
C SER A 394 20.56 5.01 -10.34
N SER A 395 21.82 5.21 -10.70
CA SER A 395 22.30 6.36 -11.46
C SER A 395 22.91 5.90 -12.77
N VAL A 396 22.60 6.60 -13.86
CA VAL A 396 23.03 6.25 -15.22
C VAL A 396 23.74 7.43 -15.84
N ASP A 397 24.93 7.19 -16.37
CA ASP A 397 25.69 8.18 -17.14
C ASP A 397 25.35 8.08 -18.62
N ARG A 398 25.34 9.23 -19.29
CA ARG A 398 24.96 9.33 -20.71
C ARG A 398 25.82 8.46 -21.60
N GLU A 399 27.14 8.47 -21.43
CA GLU A 399 28.06 7.71 -22.28
C GLU A 399 27.80 6.21 -22.18
N VAL A 400 27.58 5.72 -20.96
CA VAL A 400 27.26 4.32 -20.69
C VAL A 400 25.93 3.92 -21.31
N TRP A 401 24.92 4.80 -21.19
CA TRP A 401 23.62 4.58 -21.83
C TRP A 401 23.70 4.58 -23.35
N MET A 402 24.45 5.50 -23.97
CA MET A 402 24.61 5.54 -25.43
C MET A 402 25.34 4.32 -25.99
N GLN A 403 26.21 3.68 -25.20
CA GLN A 403 26.95 2.48 -25.61
C GLN A 403 26.13 1.20 -25.47
N HIS A 404 25.37 1.05 -24.39
CA HIS A 404 24.75 -0.23 -24.02
C HIS A 404 23.22 -0.20 -23.89
N GLY A 405 22.62 0.99 -23.87
CA GLY A 405 21.19 1.18 -23.58
C GLY A 405 20.76 0.45 -22.31
N MET A 406 19.52 -0.03 -22.27
CA MET A 406 19.03 -0.85 -21.15
C MET A 406 19.75 -2.20 -20.99
N ALA A 407 20.31 -2.77 -22.06
CA ALA A 407 20.99 -4.07 -22.00
C ALA A 407 22.28 -4.03 -21.16
N GLY A 408 22.82 -2.83 -20.91
CA GLY A 408 23.98 -2.62 -20.03
C GLY A 408 23.67 -2.66 -18.54
N ALA A 409 22.40 -2.61 -18.14
CA ALA A 409 22.00 -2.57 -16.73
C ALA A 409 22.16 -3.94 -16.06
N ASN A 410 22.74 -3.95 -14.87
CA ASN A 410 22.70 -5.13 -14.01
C ASN A 410 21.27 -5.31 -13.45
N ARG A 411 20.74 -6.54 -13.54
CA ARG A 411 19.39 -6.90 -13.08
C ARG A 411 19.28 -7.10 -11.57
N ASN A 412 20.41 -7.13 -10.86
CA ASN A 412 20.40 -7.24 -9.41
C ASN A 412 19.90 -5.93 -8.78
N ALA A 413 18.72 -5.99 -8.15
CA ALA A 413 18.12 -4.87 -7.41
C ALA A 413 18.96 -4.45 -6.18
N GLU A 414 19.80 -5.36 -5.68
CA GLU A 414 20.72 -5.11 -4.58
C GLU A 414 22.13 -4.83 -5.10
N VAL A 415 22.47 -3.54 -5.22
CA VAL A 415 23.87 -3.14 -5.24
C VAL A 415 24.34 -3.04 -3.80
N SER A 416 25.23 -3.96 -3.43
CA SER A 416 26.02 -3.87 -2.20
C SER A 416 26.58 -2.44 -2.07
N VAL A 417 26.28 -1.79 -0.94
CA VAL A 417 26.70 -0.41 -0.60
C VAL A 417 28.22 -0.23 -0.69
N VAL A 418 28.99 -1.32 -0.76
CA VAL A 418 30.45 -1.35 -0.99
C VAL A 418 30.85 -0.85 -2.39
N ALA A 419 29.96 -0.90 -3.38
CA ALA A 419 30.30 -0.44 -4.73
C ALA A 419 30.23 1.10 -4.90
N GLY A 420 29.42 1.79 -4.07
CA GLY A 420 29.27 3.26 -4.14
C GLY A 420 30.17 4.03 -3.18
N ALA A 421 30.61 3.41 -2.09
CA ALA A 421 31.61 3.97 -1.19
C ALA A 421 32.94 3.27 -1.48
N GLY A 422 33.75 3.86 -2.37
CA GLY A 422 35.07 3.38 -2.80
C GLY A 422 35.68 2.35 -1.86
N GLY A 423 35.43 1.08 -2.16
CA GLY A 423 35.89 -0.02 -1.35
C GLY A 423 37.41 0.00 -1.30
N ARG A 424 37.97 0.14 -0.10
CA ARG A 424 39.38 -0.13 0.16
C ARG A 424 39.60 -1.61 -0.14
N SER A 425 39.92 -1.94 -1.40
CA SER A 425 40.42 -3.24 -1.77
C SER A 425 41.77 -3.40 -1.06
N SER A 426 41.83 -4.39 -0.18
CA SER A 426 43.07 -4.84 0.44
C SER A 426 44.02 -5.28 -0.66
N MET A 427 45.03 -4.46 -0.98
CA MET A 427 46.09 -4.80 -1.91
C MET A 427 46.95 -5.92 -1.31
N GLY A 428 46.66 -7.17 -1.69
CA GLY A 428 47.61 -8.27 -1.60
C GLY A 428 48.61 -8.17 -2.75
N PRO A 429 49.92 -8.41 -2.53
CA PRO A 429 50.93 -8.27 -3.56
C PRO A 429 50.85 -9.48 -4.50
N GLY A 430 50.27 -9.31 -5.70
CA GLY A 430 50.29 -10.38 -6.71
C GLY A 430 49.41 -10.24 -7.94
N ALA A 431 48.49 -9.27 -8.03
CA ALA A 431 47.54 -9.19 -9.16
C ALA A 431 47.91 -8.11 -10.19
N PHE A 432 49.06 -8.25 -10.85
CA PHE A 432 49.33 -7.54 -12.10
C PHE A 432 49.55 -8.57 -13.22
N LYS A 433 48.45 -8.98 -13.87
CA LYS A 433 48.35 -9.44 -15.27
C LYS A 433 46.99 -10.11 -15.53
N SER A 434 46.01 -9.31 -15.92
CA SER A 434 45.06 -9.66 -16.99
C SER A 434 44.34 -8.38 -17.43
N GLY A 435 44.25 -8.17 -18.73
CA GLY A 435 43.72 -6.93 -19.31
C GLY A 435 42.20 -6.80 -19.23
N ILE A 436 41.74 -5.56 -19.36
CA ILE A 436 40.45 -5.14 -19.93
C ILE A 436 39.22 -5.81 -19.30
N GLY A 437 38.67 -5.22 -18.23
CA GLY A 437 37.36 -5.66 -17.75
C GLY A 437 36.90 -5.29 -16.35
N GLU A 438 37.15 -4.07 -15.85
CA GLU A 438 36.29 -3.54 -14.79
C GLU A 438 35.17 -2.73 -15.45
N ARG A 439 34.14 -3.45 -15.91
CA ARG A 439 32.90 -2.86 -16.41
C ARG A 439 32.25 -2.09 -15.26
N GLY A 440 32.02 -0.78 -15.44
CA GLY A 440 31.21 0.03 -14.55
C GLY A 440 29.79 -0.54 -14.44
N SER A 441 29.58 -1.42 -13.47
CA SER A 441 28.29 -2.07 -13.23
C SER A 441 27.31 -1.07 -12.64
N TRP A 442 26.43 -0.51 -13.46
CA TRP A 442 25.27 0.28 -13.02
C TRP A 442 24.02 -0.62 -12.97
N THR A 443 23.05 -0.27 -12.11
CA THR A 443 21.81 -1.03 -11.92
C THR A 443 20.59 -0.15 -12.21
N LEU A 444 19.52 -0.77 -12.71
CA LEU A 444 18.19 -0.17 -12.74
C LEU A 444 17.43 -0.38 -11.43
N GLY A 445 18.02 -1.05 -10.43
CA GLY A 445 17.41 -1.24 -9.11
C GLY A 445 16.03 -1.91 -9.22
N LEU A 446 15.01 -1.22 -8.69
CA LEU A 446 13.61 -1.65 -8.71
C LEU A 446 13.02 -1.77 -10.13
N TRP A 447 13.62 -1.12 -11.13
CA TRP A 447 13.11 -1.08 -12.51
C TRP A 447 13.84 -2.04 -13.47
N GLY A 448 14.79 -2.84 -12.96
CA GLY A 448 15.59 -3.77 -13.76
C GLY A 448 15.04 -5.20 -13.84
N SER A 449 13.98 -5.51 -13.08
CA SER A 449 13.36 -6.83 -12.96
C SER A 449 12.40 -7.15 -14.11
#